data_AF-A0A525DAC5-F1
#
_entry.id   AF-A0A525DAC5-F1
#
_cell.length_a   1.000
_cell.length_b   1.000
_cell.length_c   1.000
_cell.angle_alpha   90.00
_cell.angle_beta   90.00
_cell.angle_gamma   90.00
#
_symmetry.space_group_name_H-M   'P 1'
#
loop_
_entity.id
_entity.type
_entity.pdbx_description
1 polymer ?
#
loop_
_entity_poly.entity_id
_entity_poly.type
_entity_poly.pdbx_seq_one_letter_code
_entity_poly.pdbx_strand_id
1 'polypeptide(L)'
;MKRMKLDLNQFECFQCHACCRQEGYVRLGENEASKIARFLEMDILAFTDQYTELTIDRQALSLIEKADGACIFLTDTGCRINTVKPVQCRQFPFKWRFKNWYKICEWAIRQKENLTPGKAKK
;
A
#
# COMPACT_ATOMS: atom_id res chain seq x y z
N MET A 1 -17.42 -6.99 -26.72
CA MET A 1 -17.30 -7.23 -25.27
C MET A 1 -16.61 -6.03 -24.62
N LYS A 2 -17.34 -5.10 -23.99
CA LYS A 2 -16.74 -3.94 -23.31
C LYS A 2 -15.97 -4.45 -22.07
N ARG A 3 -14.64 -4.36 -22.08
CA ARG A 3 -13.83 -4.56 -20.86
C ARG A 3 -14.24 -3.47 -19.87
N MET A 4 -15.01 -3.86 -18.86
CA MET A 4 -15.46 -2.98 -17.78
C MET A 4 -14.21 -2.52 -17.00
N LYS A 5 -13.90 -1.22 -17.10
CA LYS A 5 -12.68 -0.61 -16.56
C LYS A 5 -13.05 0.17 -15.31
N LEU A 6 -12.39 -0.13 -14.19
CA LEU A 6 -12.47 0.68 -12.97
C LEU A 6 -11.92 2.08 -13.27
N ASP A 7 -12.66 3.12 -12.89
CA ASP A 7 -12.19 4.52 -12.95
C ASP A 7 -11.30 4.82 -11.74
N LEU A 8 -9.98 4.75 -11.92
CA LEU A 8 -9.03 4.94 -10.82
C LEU A 8 -8.93 6.39 -10.34
N ASN A 9 -9.52 7.36 -11.05
CA ASN A 9 -9.56 8.75 -10.58
C ASN A 9 -10.47 8.91 -9.35
N GLN A 10 -11.40 7.97 -9.14
CA GLN A 10 -12.29 7.94 -7.98
C GLN A 10 -11.77 6.99 -6.89
N PHE A 11 -10.52 6.54 -6.98
CA PHE A 11 -9.95 5.61 -6.02
C PHE A 11 -9.89 6.24 -4.62
N GLU A 12 -10.39 5.49 -3.65
CA GLU A 12 -10.30 5.82 -2.23
C GLU A 12 -9.75 4.63 -1.45
N CYS A 13 -8.74 4.89 -0.60
CA CYS A 13 -8.21 3.86 0.29
C CYS A 13 -9.16 3.68 1.48
N PHE A 14 -9.99 2.64 1.44
CA PHE A 14 -10.90 2.29 2.55
C PHE A 14 -10.21 1.72 3.79
N GLN A 15 -8.87 1.79 3.88
CA GLN A 15 -8.11 1.21 4.99
C GLN A 15 -8.45 -0.28 5.26
N CYS A 16 -8.82 -1.03 4.22
CA CYS A 16 -9.13 -2.47 4.31
C CYS A 16 -7.89 -3.35 4.58
N HIS A 17 -6.69 -2.76 4.57
CA HIS A 17 -5.39 -3.41 4.79
C HIS A 17 -4.99 -4.50 3.78
N ALA A 18 -5.86 -4.87 2.84
CA ALA A 18 -5.61 -5.96 1.89
C ALA A 18 -4.33 -5.75 1.05
N CYS A 19 -4.10 -4.55 0.52
CA CYS A 19 -2.89 -4.24 -0.23
C CYS A 19 -1.64 -4.05 0.64
N CYS A 20 -1.79 -3.75 1.93
CA CYS A 20 -0.68 -3.62 2.88
C CYS A 20 -0.13 -4.98 3.35
N ARG A 21 -0.89 -6.06 3.12
CA ARG A 21 -0.52 -7.45 3.42
C ARG A 21 0.09 -8.19 2.23
N GLN A 22 0.35 -7.50 1.13
CA GLN A 22 0.93 -8.13 -0.06
C GLN A 22 2.44 -7.93 -0.04
N GLU A 23 3.15 -8.99 -0.34
CA GLU A 23 4.60 -8.98 -0.53
C GLU A 23 4.99 -8.07 -1.71
N GLY A 24 6.20 -7.54 -1.61
CA GLY A 24 6.85 -6.71 -2.60
C GLY A 24 7.36 -5.39 -2.03
N TYR A 25 8.33 -4.81 -2.74
CA TYR A 25 8.98 -3.59 -2.27
C TYR A 25 8.04 -2.40 -2.12
N VAL A 26 8.11 -1.77 -0.95
CA VAL A 26 7.66 -0.41 -0.71
C VAL A 26 8.90 0.50 -0.74
N ARG A 27 9.30 0.89 -1.95
CA ARG A 27 10.46 1.75 -2.19
C ARG A 27 10.22 3.14 -1.61
N LEU A 28 11.18 3.57 -0.82
CA LEU A 28 11.23 4.92 -0.27
C LEU A 28 11.84 5.86 -1.31
N GLY A 29 11.13 6.94 -1.59
CA GLY A 29 11.67 8.06 -2.37
C GLY A 29 12.56 8.98 -1.53
N GLU A 30 12.98 10.07 -2.16
CA GLU A 30 13.77 11.10 -1.49
C GLU A 30 13.08 11.65 -0.23
N ASN A 31 13.84 11.74 0.85
CA ASN A 31 13.41 12.26 2.15
C ASN A 31 12.25 11.48 2.82
N GLU A 32 11.78 10.36 2.27
CA GLU A 32 10.69 9.61 2.87
C GLU A 32 11.14 8.89 4.15
N ALA A 33 12.35 8.31 4.15
CA ALA A 33 12.96 7.75 5.36
C ALA A 33 13.03 8.78 6.49
N SER A 34 13.55 9.99 6.19
CA SER A 34 13.65 11.08 7.17
C SER A 34 12.30 11.54 7.71
N LYS A 35 11.28 11.61 6.85
CA LYS A 35 9.91 11.99 7.25
C LYS A 35 9.28 10.94 8.16
N ILE A 36 9.45 9.66 7.84
CA ILE A 36 8.91 8.57 8.66
C ILE A 36 9.66 8.49 9.99
N ALA A 37 10.99 8.56 9.99
CA ALA A 37 11.80 8.57 11.20
C ALA A 37 11.38 9.71 12.15
N ARG A 38 11.22 10.93 11.63
CA ARG A 38 10.72 12.08 12.43
C ARG A 38 9.33 11.84 13.00
N PHE A 39 8.41 11.29 12.21
CA PHE A 39 7.06 10.96 12.67
C PHE A 39 7.05 9.89 13.76
N LEU A 40 8.00 8.97 13.71
CA LEU A 40 8.22 7.93 14.73
C LEU A 40 9.06 8.43 15.92
N GLU A 41 9.46 9.71 15.91
CA GLU A 41 10.33 10.32 16.93
C GLU A 41 11.64 9.56 17.14
N MET A 42 12.23 9.09 16.04
CA MET A 42 13.48 8.32 16.06
C MET A 42 14.55 8.89 15.14
N ASP A 43 15.80 8.50 15.41
CA ASP A 43 16.93 8.81 14.53
C ASP A 43 16.79 8.13 13.16
N ILE A 44 17.29 8.79 12.12
CA ILE A 44 17.18 8.31 10.75
C ILE A 44 18.05 7.07 10.46
N LEU A 45 19.23 6.96 11.08
CA LEU A 45 20.08 5.78 10.91
C LEU A 45 19.44 4.59 11.61
N ALA A 46 18.92 4.79 12.82
CA ALA A 46 18.15 3.76 13.53
C ALA A 46 16.92 3.32 12.74
N PHE A 47 16.18 4.25 12.12
CA PHE A 47 15.05 3.91 11.25
C PHE A 47 15.49 3.07 10.05
N THR A 48 16.56 3.49 9.39
CA THR A 48 17.09 2.81 8.20
C THR A 48 17.50 1.38 8.53
N ASP A 49 18.22 1.19 9.63
CA ASP A 49 18.67 -0.13 10.09
C ASP A 49 17.50 -1.04 10.50
N GLN A 50 16.52 -0.51 11.25
CA GLN A 50 15.46 -1.34 11.84
C GLN A 50 14.28 -1.63 10.90
N TYR A 51 13.99 -0.72 9.95
CA TYR A 51 12.75 -0.76 9.19
C TYR A 51 12.94 -0.79 7.68
N THR A 52 14.18 -0.79 7.19
CA THR A 52 14.44 -0.79 5.75
C THR A 52 15.43 -1.85 5.33
N GLU A 53 15.34 -2.24 4.07
CA GLU A 53 16.31 -3.10 3.39
C GLU A 53 16.71 -2.48 2.05
N LEU A 54 17.91 -2.78 1.57
CA LEU A 54 18.34 -2.39 0.23
C LEU A 54 17.66 -3.31 -0.79
N THR A 55 17.01 -2.74 -1.80
CA THR A 55 16.38 -3.52 -2.87
C THR A 55 17.42 -4.36 -3.62
N ILE A 56 16.99 -5.47 -4.23
CA ILE A 56 17.91 -6.40 -4.93
C ILE A 56 18.69 -5.72 -6.08
N ASP A 57 18.05 -4.74 -6.74
CA ASP A 57 18.68 -3.94 -7.80
C ASP A 57 19.55 -2.79 -7.25
N ARG A 58 19.60 -2.63 -5.93
CA ARG A 58 20.35 -1.60 -5.19
C ARG A 58 19.99 -0.16 -5.56
N GLN A 59 18.80 0.06 -6.12
CA GLN A 59 18.34 1.38 -6.57
C GLN A 59 17.55 2.15 -5.49
N ALA A 60 17.10 1.49 -4.41
CA ALA A 60 16.32 2.12 -3.35
C ALA A 60 16.43 1.38 -2.02
N LEU A 61 16.05 2.07 -0.94
CA LEU A 61 15.61 1.41 0.28
C LEU A 61 14.13 1.03 0.15
N SER A 62 13.77 -0.16 0.62
CA SER A 62 12.39 -0.59 0.78
C SER A 62 12.07 -0.72 2.26
N LEU A 63 10.81 -0.47 2.65
CA LEU A 63 10.34 -0.94 3.96
C LEU A 63 10.39 -2.47 4.01
N ILE A 64 10.78 -3.00 5.17
CA ILE A 64 10.79 -4.45 5.39
C ILE A 64 9.38 -5.02 5.62
N GLU A 65 9.28 -6.32 5.47
CA GLU A 65 8.07 -7.11 5.71
C GLU A 65 8.18 -7.90 7.01
N LYS A 66 7.03 -8.25 7.58
CA LYS A 66 6.90 -9.21 8.67
C LYS A 66 7.01 -10.62 8.11
N ALA A 67 7.09 -11.61 9.00
CA ALA A 67 7.11 -13.03 8.64
C ALA A 67 5.88 -13.49 7.84
N ASP A 68 4.74 -12.77 7.94
CA ASP A 68 3.51 -13.06 7.19
C ASP A 68 3.42 -12.31 5.85
N GLY A 69 4.50 -11.65 5.41
CA GLY A 69 4.56 -10.86 4.18
C GLY A 69 3.88 -9.49 4.26
N ALA A 70 3.32 -9.12 5.43
CA ALA A 70 2.73 -7.80 5.59
C ALA A 70 3.81 -6.72 5.83
N CYS A 71 3.54 -5.49 5.39
CA CYS A 71 4.42 -4.37 5.70
C CYS A 71 4.64 -4.21 7.22
N ILE A 72 5.87 -3.94 7.64
CA ILE A 72 6.25 -3.80 9.05
C ILE A 72 5.40 -2.80 9.85
N PHE A 73 4.90 -1.74 9.20
CA PHE A 73 4.08 -0.71 9.83
C PHE A 73 2.57 -1.01 9.85
N LEU A 74 2.13 -2.15 9.33
CA LEU A 74 0.74 -2.57 9.48
C LEU A 74 0.51 -3.13 10.89
N THR A 75 -0.44 -2.58 11.64
CA THR A 75 -0.89 -3.08 12.95
C THR A 75 -2.31 -3.65 12.82
N ASP A 76 -2.83 -4.17 13.93
CA ASP A 76 -4.22 -4.67 14.00
C ASP A 76 -5.25 -3.54 13.79
N THR A 77 -4.88 -2.30 14.12
CA THR A 77 -5.72 -1.11 13.96
C THR A 77 -5.44 -0.35 12.66
N GLY A 78 -4.36 -0.71 11.94
CA GLY A 78 -4.08 -0.25 10.59
C GLY A 78 -2.64 0.23 10.36
N CYS A 79 -2.42 1.07 9.35
CA CYS A 79 -1.08 1.54 9.04
C CYS A 79 -0.61 2.60 10.05
N ARG A 80 0.35 2.26 10.91
CA ARG A 80 0.91 3.16 11.95
C ARG A 80 1.43 4.47 11.37
N ILE A 81 1.97 4.44 10.15
CA ILE A 81 2.57 5.59 9.47
C ILE A 81 1.64 6.19 8.39
N ASN A 82 0.33 5.97 8.46
CA ASN A 82 -0.61 6.36 7.39
C ASN A 82 -0.49 7.85 7.01
N THR A 83 -0.28 8.74 7.99
CA THR A 83 -0.11 10.20 7.80
C THR A 83 1.12 10.55 6.97
N VAL A 84 2.21 9.79 7.12
CA VAL A 84 3.48 10.00 6.42
C VAL A 84 3.81 8.86 5.44
N LYS A 85 2.78 8.13 5.01
CA LYS A 85 2.87 6.95 4.15
C LYS A 85 3.73 7.20 2.91
N PRO A 86 4.60 6.27 2.47
CA PRO A 86 5.42 6.47 1.28
C PRO A 86 4.62 6.83 0.01
N VAL A 87 5.23 7.56 -0.92
CA VAL A 87 4.62 7.97 -2.20
C VAL A 87 4.12 6.75 -2.95
N GLN A 88 4.90 5.67 -2.98
CA GLN A 88 4.48 4.42 -3.59
C GLN A 88 3.13 3.98 -2.98
N CYS A 89 3.02 3.79 -1.66
CA CYS A 89 1.75 3.40 -1.05
C CYS A 89 0.60 4.40 -1.30
N ARG A 90 0.85 5.72 -1.35
CA ARG A 90 -0.17 6.73 -1.65
C ARG A 90 -0.66 6.69 -3.10
N GLN A 91 0.22 6.35 -4.04
CA GLN A 91 -0.09 6.34 -5.46
C GLN A 91 -0.64 4.99 -5.96
N PHE A 92 -0.75 4.00 -5.08
CA PHE A 92 -1.47 2.77 -5.38
C PHE A 92 -2.98 3.06 -5.46
N PRO A 93 -3.72 2.50 -6.45
CA PRO A 93 -3.29 1.66 -7.57
C PRO A 93 -3.05 2.46 -8.87
N PHE A 94 -3.03 3.81 -8.80
CA PHE A 94 -3.04 4.69 -9.97
C PHE A 94 -1.71 4.70 -10.74
N LYS A 95 -0.58 4.98 -10.07
CA LYS A 95 0.74 5.01 -10.72
C LYS A 95 1.39 3.64 -10.83
N TRP A 96 1.07 2.76 -9.90
CA TRP A 96 1.61 1.40 -9.87
C TRP A 96 0.59 0.47 -9.21
N ARG A 97 0.66 -0.81 -9.58
CA ARG A 97 -0.15 -1.89 -9.01
C ARG A 97 0.40 -3.23 -9.44
N PHE A 98 0.28 -4.23 -8.58
CA PHE A 98 0.55 -5.62 -8.95
C PHE A 98 -0.65 -6.24 -9.69
N LYS A 99 -0.44 -7.41 -10.29
CA LYS A 99 -1.49 -8.13 -11.03
C LYS A 99 -2.61 -8.54 -10.08
N ASN A 100 -3.86 -8.45 -10.53
CA ASN A 100 -5.05 -8.86 -9.75
C ASN A 100 -5.32 -8.09 -8.45
N TRP A 101 -4.66 -6.95 -8.21
CA TRP A 101 -4.93 -6.09 -7.04
C TRP A 101 -6.42 -5.79 -6.80
N TYR A 102 -7.20 -5.65 -7.88
CA TYR A 102 -8.63 -5.35 -7.85
C TYR A 102 -9.48 -6.47 -7.24
N LYS A 103 -8.92 -7.67 -7.05
CA LYS A 103 -9.62 -8.81 -6.43
C LYS A 103 -9.56 -8.77 -4.91
N ILE A 104 -8.59 -8.05 -4.34
CA ILE A 104 -8.40 -7.97 -2.88
C ILE A 104 -8.71 -6.58 -2.34
N CYS A 105 -8.59 -5.54 -3.17
CA CYS A 105 -8.88 -4.18 -2.76
C CYS A 105 -10.39 -3.99 -2.61
N GLU A 106 -10.84 -3.72 -1.38
CA GLU A 106 -12.27 -3.57 -1.07
C GLU A 106 -12.96 -2.48 -1.91
N TRP A 107 -12.30 -1.33 -2.11
CA TRP A 107 -12.85 -0.29 -3.00
C TRP A 107 -13.12 -0.85 -4.40
N ALA A 108 -12.17 -1.59 -4.98
CA ALA A 108 -12.33 -2.15 -6.32
C ALA A 108 -13.41 -3.24 -6.38
N ILE A 109 -13.55 -4.04 -5.33
CA ILE A 109 -14.62 -5.05 -5.20
C ILE A 109 -15.98 -4.36 -5.17
N ARG A 110 -16.17 -3.35 -4.32
CA ARG A 110 -17.43 -2.61 -4.21
C ARG A 110 -17.79 -1.88 -5.49
N GLN A 111 -16.81 -1.27 -6.18
CA GLN A 111 -17.08 -0.65 -7.48
C GLN A 111 -17.59 -1.66 -8.51
N LYS A 112 -17.04 -2.88 -8.52
CA LYS A 112 -17.53 -3.93 -9.43
C LYS A 112 -18.96 -4.38 -9.11
N GLU A 113 -19.30 -4.49 -7.83
CA GLU A 113 -20.65 -4.84 -7.40
C GLU A 113 -21.66 -3.77 -7.82
N ASN A 114 -21.33 -2.50 -7.61
CA ASN A 114 -22.14 -1.35 -8.03
C ASN A 114 -22.31 -1.26 -9.56
N LEU A 115 -21.31 -1.70 -10.32
CA LEU A 115 -21.36 -1.78 -11.80
C LEU A 115 -22.19 -2.97 -12.32
N THR A 116 -22.61 -3.88 -11.46
CA THR A 116 -23.56 -4.96 -11.77
C THR A 116 -24.89 -4.74 -11.04
N PRO A 117 -25.76 -3.81 -11.49
CA PRO A 117 -27.07 -3.67 -10.90
C PRO A 117 -27.88 -4.93 -11.23
N GLY A 118 -28.13 -5.79 -10.25
CA GLY A 118 -28.93 -7.01 -10.46
C GLY A 118 -28.83 -8.13 -9.43
N LYS A 119 -27.90 -8.11 -8.47
CA LYS A 119 -27.95 -9.02 -7.32
C LYS A 119 -28.43 -8.29 -6.08
N ALA A 120 -29.74 -8.02 -6.06
CA ALA A 120 -30.45 -7.81 -4.82
C ALA A 120 -30.14 -8.97 -3.87
N LYS A 121 -29.73 -8.64 -2.65
CA LYS A 121 -29.48 -9.59 -1.55
C LYS A 121 -30.70 -10.53 -1.44
N LYS A 122 -30.45 -11.83 -1.49
CA LYS A 122 -31.42 -12.84 -1.02
C LYS A 122 -31.02 -13.26 0.38
#